data_AF-A0A938MN88-F1
#
_entry.id   AF-A0A938MN88-F1
#
_cell.length_a   1.000
_cell.length_b   1.000
_cell.length_c   1.000
_cell.angle_alpha   90.00
_cell.angle_beta   90.00
_cell.angle_gamma   90.00
#
_symmetry.space_group_name_H-M   'P 1'
#
loop_
_entity.id
_entity.type
_entity.pdbx_description
1 polymer ?
#
loop_
_entity_poly.entity_id
_entity_poly.type
_entity_poly.pdbx_seq_one_letter_code
_entity_poly.pdbx_strand_id
1 'polypeptide(L)'
;FFENTGYFGLYCLPPFSKARPYGDGHEGGAGGGDGILLHLHSTLHRNPYFRWYADMMKSGPGAGPASFIALDPSLEPKPPSELPQARCFSHVGWVAMHSNLADPKNNIHFMLKSSAYGSMSHSHASQNAFILNAFGEPLAISSGYYQLYGSPHHAGWTRETKAHCSVTVDGKGQEQRSRTANGRIADFADTKDFCYAVGDATKAYGGRLEKFLRHVVFVRPDYFVLFDDLRSAIDSEFQWWLHAKREMKLDEPGQAVTISEGDARLLVRFLSPTPLKFAQTDKFDVPAFKEAPNQWHFTATPTSKRREVRCLTLLAPYRTGGEAELPTVKALDASSGAAFEVRGPWGHDLVAWRTGAEKLKAGELEADAQLVVIRRSPNGRLRNAFVHRGTAMVAGQAFP
;
A
#
# COMPACT_ATOMS: atom_id res chain seq x y z
N PHE A 1 11.86 23.12 -0.80
CA PHE A 1 12.29 21.69 -0.86
C PHE A 1 12.61 21.16 0.53
N PHE A 2 13.62 21.71 1.22
CA PHE A 2 14.08 21.19 2.53
C PHE A 2 13.05 21.26 3.67
N GLU A 3 12.14 22.22 3.69
CA GLU A 3 11.00 22.23 4.64
C GLU A 3 10.09 21.01 4.51
N ASN A 4 10.00 20.42 3.31
CA ASN A 4 9.15 19.27 3.03
C ASN A 4 9.87 17.92 3.16
N THR A 5 11.20 17.91 3.13
CA THR A 5 11.96 16.64 3.13
C THR A 5 11.80 15.85 4.42
N GLY A 6 11.71 16.55 5.57
CA GLY A 6 11.46 15.90 6.86
C GLY A 6 10.11 15.19 6.90
N TYR A 7 9.09 15.74 6.23
CA TYR A 7 7.79 15.06 6.14
C TYR A 7 7.85 13.80 5.28
N PHE A 8 8.70 13.74 4.25
CA PHE A 8 8.90 12.49 3.51
C PHE A 8 9.46 11.40 4.43
N GLY A 9 10.49 11.71 5.23
CA GLY A 9 11.01 10.79 6.24
C GLY A 9 9.96 10.38 7.27
N LEU A 10 9.29 11.36 7.88
CA LEU A 10 8.29 11.13 8.93
C LEU A 10 7.15 10.20 8.49
N TYR A 11 6.61 10.39 7.29
CA TYR A 11 5.47 9.59 6.79
C TYR A 11 5.92 8.27 6.15
N CYS A 12 6.92 8.30 5.27
CA CYS A 12 7.31 7.12 4.48
C CYS A 12 8.19 6.14 5.26
N LEU A 13 8.91 6.63 6.27
CA LEU A 13 9.80 5.84 7.11
C LEU A 13 9.67 6.30 8.57
N PRO A 14 8.52 6.09 9.23
CA PRO A 14 8.34 6.50 10.62
C PRO A 14 9.40 5.84 11.52
N PRO A 15 9.71 6.42 12.69
CA PRO A 15 10.90 6.07 13.47
C PRO A 15 10.90 4.61 13.99
N PHE A 16 9.72 3.99 13.99
CA PHE A 16 9.51 2.60 14.41
C PHE A 16 9.44 1.61 13.24
N SER A 17 9.64 2.06 12.00
CA SER A 17 9.54 1.18 10.84
C SER A 17 10.68 0.17 10.82
N LYS A 18 10.33 -1.11 10.71
CA LYS A 18 11.29 -2.23 10.62
C LYS A 18 11.75 -2.54 9.20
N ALA A 19 11.19 -1.86 8.21
CA ALA A 19 11.55 -1.97 6.80
C ALA A 19 11.35 -0.62 6.08
N ARG A 20 12.23 -0.34 5.12
CA ARG A 20 12.08 0.75 4.18
C ARG A 20 11.11 0.28 3.08
N PRO A 21 10.25 1.16 2.57
CA PRO A 21 9.15 0.71 1.71
C PRO A 21 9.62 0.28 0.31
N TYR A 22 10.59 1.01 -0.28
CA TYR A 22 11.07 0.77 -1.64
C TYR A 22 12.52 1.25 -1.83
N GLY A 23 13.15 0.77 -2.91
CA GLY A 23 14.50 1.17 -3.31
C GLY A 23 15.60 0.35 -2.65
N ASP A 24 16.85 0.67 -2.95
CA ASP A 24 17.99 -0.06 -2.40
C ASP A 24 18.02 0.05 -0.86
N GLY A 25 18.20 -1.10 -0.19
CA GLY A 25 18.17 -1.21 1.28
C GLY A 25 16.76 -1.29 1.88
N HIS A 26 15.72 -1.62 1.08
CA HIS A 26 14.34 -1.71 1.55
C HIS A 26 14.14 -2.67 2.73
N GLU A 27 15.00 -3.68 2.89
CA GLU A 27 14.95 -4.64 4.00
C GLU A 27 15.28 -4.02 5.38
N GLY A 28 15.99 -2.88 5.40
CA GLY A 28 16.40 -2.20 6.63
C GLY A 28 15.37 -1.21 7.14
N GLY A 29 15.25 -1.06 8.47
CA GLY A 29 14.36 -0.09 9.10
C GLY A 29 14.86 1.35 9.11
N ALA A 30 14.15 2.21 9.84
CA ALA A 30 14.64 3.52 10.24
C ALA A 30 15.91 3.36 11.09
N GLY A 31 16.92 4.20 10.84
CA GLY A 31 18.21 4.16 11.54
C GLY A 31 18.61 5.50 12.14
N GLY A 32 19.67 5.51 12.95
CA GLY A 32 20.16 6.73 13.63
C GLY A 32 20.49 7.89 12.68
N GLY A 33 20.93 7.59 11.45
CA GLY A 33 21.13 8.61 10.42
C GLY A 33 19.85 9.34 10.01
N ASP A 34 18.72 8.65 9.92
CA ASP A 34 17.41 9.27 9.67
C ASP A 34 17.02 10.16 10.86
N GLY A 35 17.28 9.72 12.10
CA GLY A 35 17.02 10.49 13.32
C GLY A 35 17.86 11.78 13.40
N ILE A 36 19.16 11.70 13.10
CA ILE A 36 20.06 12.88 13.05
C ILE A 36 19.60 13.87 11.99
N LEU A 37 19.21 13.40 10.80
CA LEU A 37 18.71 14.25 9.73
C LEU A 37 17.44 15.00 10.16
N LEU A 38 16.49 14.30 10.79
CA LEU A 38 15.26 14.90 11.29
C LEU A 38 15.52 15.83 12.48
N HIS A 39 16.52 15.56 13.32
CA HIS A 39 16.95 16.48 14.37
C HIS A 39 17.42 17.82 13.77
N LEU A 40 18.31 17.76 12.77
CA LEU A 40 18.78 18.95 12.06
C LEU A 40 17.61 19.74 11.44
N HIS A 41 16.72 19.07 10.72
CA HIS A 41 15.54 19.73 10.13
C HIS A 41 14.58 20.27 11.20
N SER A 42 14.49 19.65 12.37
CA SER A 42 13.66 20.16 13.47
C SER A 42 14.13 21.53 13.94
N THR A 43 15.44 21.69 14.14
CA THR A 43 16.04 22.96 14.58
C THR A 43 15.98 24.02 13.48
N LEU A 44 16.37 23.68 12.25
CA LEU A 44 16.37 24.61 11.12
C LEU A 44 14.98 25.19 10.81
N HIS A 45 13.93 24.41 11.02
CA HIS A 45 12.55 24.80 10.69
C HIS A 45 11.68 25.02 11.93
N ARG A 46 12.25 24.93 13.14
CA ARG A 46 11.51 24.91 14.41
C ARG A 46 10.28 24.00 14.38
N ASN A 47 10.46 22.79 13.83
CA ASN A 47 9.38 21.84 13.61
C ASN A 47 9.35 20.79 14.72
N PRO A 48 8.34 20.81 15.61
CA PRO A 48 8.30 19.93 16.78
C PRO A 48 7.98 18.47 16.41
N TYR A 49 7.38 18.21 15.24
CA TYR A 49 7.12 16.85 14.77
C TYR A 49 8.40 16.14 14.31
N PHE A 50 9.31 16.89 13.69
CA PHE A 50 10.63 16.36 13.33
C PHE A 50 11.49 16.14 14.58
N ARG A 51 11.31 16.98 15.60
CA ARG A 51 11.96 16.76 16.90
C ARG A 51 11.45 15.50 17.58
N TRP A 52 10.14 15.29 17.60
CA TRP A 52 9.54 14.04 18.08
C TRP A 52 10.08 12.80 17.37
N TYR A 53 10.26 12.86 16.04
CA TYR A 53 10.88 11.76 15.29
C TYR A 53 12.29 11.46 15.79
N ALA A 54 13.13 12.50 15.91
CA ALA A 54 14.51 12.36 16.37
C ALA A 54 14.58 11.79 17.79
N ASP A 55 13.70 12.25 18.69
CA ASP A 55 13.64 11.79 20.08
C ASP A 55 13.17 10.33 20.18
N MET A 56 12.17 9.92 19.38
CA MET A 56 11.75 8.52 19.26
C MET A 56 12.90 7.62 18.78
N MET A 57 13.76 8.14 17.89
CA MET A 57 14.98 7.48 17.43
C MET A 57 16.14 7.58 18.42
N LYS A 58 15.97 8.25 19.57
CA LYS A 58 17.04 8.58 20.52
C LYS A 58 18.24 9.25 19.86
N SER A 59 17.95 10.10 18.88
CA SER A 59 18.95 10.75 18.03
C SER A 59 19.07 12.24 18.37
N GLY A 60 20.31 12.67 18.60
CA GLY A 60 20.66 14.08 18.81
C GLY A 60 21.14 14.76 17.52
N PRO A 61 21.86 15.89 17.65
CA PRO A 61 22.33 16.68 16.51
C PRO A 61 23.50 16.04 15.72
N GLY A 62 23.92 14.82 16.08
CA GLY A 62 25.04 14.11 15.46
C GLY A 62 26.41 14.65 15.90
N ALA A 63 27.44 14.38 15.09
CA ALA A 63 28.83 14.80 15.34
C ALA A 63 29.30 15.85 14.33
N GLY A 64 30.33 16.60 14.71
CA GLY A 64 30.97 17.62 13.86
C GLY A 64 30.34 19.02 13.97
N PRO A 65 30.88 20.03 13.26
CA PRO A 65 30.50 21.43 13.46
C PRO A 65 29.00 21.73 13.25
N ALA A 66 28.33 21.00 12.37
CA ALA A 66 26.90 21.15 12.12
C ALA A 66 26.05 20.82 13.36
N SER A 67 26.55 20.00 14.29
CA SER A 67 25.79 19.62 15.48
C SER A 67 25.63 20.78 16.46
N PHE A 68 26.58 21.72 16.51
CA PHE A 68 26.48 22.94 17.33
C PHE A 68 25.38 23.87 16.83
N ILE A 69 25.19 23.96 15.51
CA ILE A 69 24.14 24.78 14.88
C ILE A 69 22.76 24.10 15.05
N ALA A 70 22.74 22.77 15.00
CA ALA A 70 21.51 21.99 15.13
C ALA A 70 21.05 21.81 16.59
N LEU A 71 21.87 22.18 17.58
CA LEU A 71 21.52 22.04 18.99
C LEU A 71 20.51 23.12 19.39
N ASP A 72 19.26 22.72 19.56
CA ASP A 72 18.22 23.53 20.18
C ASP A 72 17.55 22.71 21.28
N PRO A 73 17.93 22.90 22.55
CA PRO A 73 17.31 22.21 23.68
C PRO A 73 15.95 22.81 24.07
N SER A 74 15.58 23.98 23.53
CA SER A 74 14.31 24.66 23.85
C SER A 74 13.13 24.20 22.97
N LEU A 75 13.42 23.51 21.86
CA LEU A 75 12.39 22.97 20.98
C LEU A 75 11.80 21.68 21.57
N GLU A 76 10.58 21.78 22.05
CA GLU A 76 9.83 20.63 22.58
C GLU A 76 9.29 19.72 21.46
N PRO A 77 9.45 18.39 21.58
CA PRO A 77 8.87 17.44 20.62
C PRO A 77 7.34 17.42 20.71
N LYS A 78 6.68 17.30 19.55
CA LYS A 78 5.23 17.12 19.46
C LYS A 78 4.89 15.86 18.67
N PRO A 79 4.12 14.90 19.21
CA PRO A 79 3.64 13.75 18.45
C PRO A 79 2.81 14.17 17.23
N PRO A 80 2.91 13.46 16.09
CA PRO A 80 2.24 13.81 14.84
C PRO A 80 0.74 13.45 14.81
N SER A 81 0.07 13.35 15.97
CA SER A 81 -1.35 12.99 16.08
C SER A 81 -2.28 14.03 15.46
N GLU A 82 -1.85 15.30 15.41
CA GLU A 82 -2.60 16.40 14.80
C GLU A 82 -2.31 16.59 13.31
N LEU A 83 -1.30 15.89 12.77
CA LEU A 83 -1.03 15.94 11.33
C LEU A 83 -2.07 15.10 10.56
N PRO A 84 -2.33 15.40 9.27
CA PRO A 84 -3.08 14.51 8.41
C PRO A 84 -2.52 13.09 8.45
N GLN A 85 -3.38 12.08 8.55
CA GLN A 85 -2.96 10.69 8.70
C GLN A 85 -2.68 10.02 7.35
N ALA A 86 -2.78 10.74 6.23
CA ALA A 86 -2.16 10.34 4.98
C ALA A 86 -1.48 11.52 4.31
N ARG A 87 -0.51 11.22 3.44
CA ARG A 87 0.16 12.23 2.64
C ARG A 87 0.54 11.68 1.27
N CYS A 88 0.18 12.45 0.24
CA CYS A 88 0.61 12.21 -1.13
C CYS A 88 1.81 13.09 -1.46
N PHE A 89 2.90 12.45 -1.86
CA PHE A 89 4.08 13.09 -2.44
C PHE A 89 4.00 12.97 -3.96
N SER A 90 3.07 13.69 -4.57
CA SER A 90 2.67 13.51 -5.98
C SER A 90 3.82 13.58 -6.99
N HIS A 91 4.78 14.49 -6.80
CA HIS A 91 5.97 14.61 -7.67
C HIS A 91 6.94 13.42 -7.53
N VAL A 92 7.02 12.83 -6.34
CA VAL A 92 7.80 11.60 -6.10
C VAL A 92 7.00 10.37 -6.53
N GLY A 93 5.68 10.46 -6.46
CA GLY A 93 4.71 9.42 -6.79
C GLY A 93 4.53 8.38 -5.69
N TRP A 94 4.52 8.83 -4.43
CA TRP A 94 4.37 7.98 -3.24
C TRP A 94 3.20 8.47 -2.40
N VAL A 95 2.42 7.54 -1.85
CA VAL A 95 1.35 7.83 -0.89
C VAL A 95 1.59 7.01 0.36
N ALA A 96 1.62 7.67 1.52
CA ALA A 96 1.64 7.04 2.83
C ALA A 96 0.29 7.20 3.50
N MET A 97 -0.28 6.11 4.03
CA MET A 97 -1.55 6.08 4.74
C MET A 97 -1.34 5.46 6.12
N HIS A 98 -1.73 6.17 7.17
CA HIS A 98 -1.64 5.74 8.56
C HIS A 98 -3.02 5.71 9.22
N SER A 99 -3.21 4.78 10.17
CA SER A 99 -4.30 4.86 11.14
C SER A 99 -3.93 5.75 12.33
N ASN A 100 -2.66 5.69 12.77
CA ASN A 100 -2.14 6.44 13.89
C ASN A 100 -0.61 6.61 13.78
N LEU A 101 -0.18 7.65 13.06
CA LEU A 101 1.24 7.94 12.81
C LEU A 101 2.05 8.15 14.10
N ALA A 102 1.41 8.56 15.20
CA ALA A 102 2.08 8.86 16.46
C ALA A 102 2.27 7.63 17.37
N ASP A 103 1.54 6.53 17.14
CA ASP A 103 1.59 5.34 18.00
C ASP A 103 2.04 4.09 17.24
N PRO A 104 3.31 3.67 17.35
CA PRO A 104 3.83 2.47 16.68
C PRO A 104 3.00 1.22 16.95
N LYS A 105 2.52 1.05 18.18
CA LYS A 105 1.85 -0.19 18.60
C LYS A 105 0.50 -0.31 17.93
N ASN A 106 -0.19 0.80 17.68
CA ASN A 106 -1.55 0.82 17.12
C ASN A 106 -1.62 1.36 15.69
N ASN A 107 -0.48 1.64 15.06
CA ASN A 107 -0.44 2.11 13.69
C ASN A 107 -0.62 0.97 12.68
N ILE A 108 -1.44 1.23 11.67
CA ILE A 108 -1.49 0.51 10.41
C ILE A 108 -0.97 1.47 9.36
N HIS A 109 0.13 1.10 8.72
CA HIS A 109 0.86 1.90 7.74
C HIS A 109 0.87 1.19 6.39
N PHE A 110 0.19 1.78 5.42
CA PHE A 110 0.20 1.34 4.02
C PHE A 110 0.92 2.35 3.15
N MET A 111 1.72 1.87 2.20
CA MET A 111 2.28 2.73 1.17
C MET A 111 1.95 2.24 -0.22
N LEU A 112 1.73 3.19 -1.12
CA LEU A 112 1.61 2.96 -2.56
C LEU A 112 2.72 3.75 -3.28
N LYS A 113 3.42 3.10 -4.19
CA LYS A 113 4.37 3.76 -5.10
C LYS A 113 3.90 3.66 -6.55
N SER A 114 3.74 4.79 -7.22
CA SER A 114 3.62 4.89 -8.67
C SER A 114 4.29 6.19 -9.11
N SER A 115 5.53 6.08 -9.56
CA SER A 115 6.51 7.17 -9.57
C SER A 115 6.92 7.60 -10.96
N ALA A 116 6.99 8.92 -11.17
CA ALA A 116 7.47 9.55 -12.40
C ALA A 116 8.94 9.23 -12.72
N TYR A 117 9.69 8.72 -11.74
CA TYR A 117 11.12 8.39 -11.86
C TYR A 117 11.40 6.99 -12.43
N GLY A 118 10.36 6.17 -12.63
CA GLY A 118 10.51 4.83 -13.18
C GLY A 118 11.32 3.91 -12.28
N SER A 119 12.16 3.08 -12.90
CA SER A 119 13.04 2.09 -12.27
C SER A 119 14.52 2.46 -12.40
N MET A 120 14.79 3.77 -12.56
CA MET A 120 16.13 4.33 -12.75
C MET A 120 16.89 4.48 -11.41
N SER A 121 18.23 4.45 -11.47
CA SER A 121 19.11 4.63 -10.29
C SER A 121 18.76 3.64 -9.17
N HIS A 122 18.69 4.09 -7.92
CA HIS A 122 18.32 3.29 -6.75
C HIS A 122 16.81 3.01 -6.62
N SER A 123 15.98 3.36 -7.62
CA SER A 123 14.58 2.92 -7.69
C SER A 123 14.45 1.55 -8.35
N HIS A 124 13.43 0.80 -7.96
CA HIS A 124 13.12 -0.53 -8.50
C HIS A 124 11.92 -0.49 -9.47
N ALA A 125 11.72 -1.59 -10.21
CA ALA A 125 10.61 -1.79 -11.13
C ALA A 125 9.31 -2.14 -10.37
N SER A 126 8.90 -1.19 -9.52
CA SER A 126 7.89 -1.34 -8.46
C SER A 126 6.76 -0.33 -8.56
N GLN A 127 6.36 0.08 -9.78
CA GLN A 127 5.17 0.91 -9.94
C GLN A 127 3.91 0.13 -9.55
N ASN A 128 2.94 0.82 -8.95
CA ASN A 128 1.76 0.28 -8.28
C ASN A 128 2.06 -0.78 -7.19
N ALA A 129 3.31 -0.96 -6.78
CA ALA A 129 3.61 -1.84 -5.66
C ALA A 129 3.13 -1.22 -4.34
N PHE A 130 2.71 -2.06 -3.40
CA PHE A 130 2.39 -1.62 -2.04
C PHE A 130 3.22 -2.34 -0.99
N ILE A 131 3.25 -1.77 0.22
CA ILE A 131 3.70 -2.43 1.44
C ILE A 131 2.68 -2.15 2.54
N LEU A 132 2.60 -3.03 3.53
CA LEU A 132 1.70 -2.90 4.67
C LEU A 132 2.43 -3.34 5.94
N ASN A 133 2.56 -2.40 6.87
CA ASN A 133 2.99 -2.67 8.25
C ASN A 133 1.79 -2.46 9.17
N ALA A 134 1.61 -3.32 10.16
CA ALA A 134 0.60 -3.10 11.18
C ALA A 134 1.13 -3.50 12.54
N PHE A 135 0.76 -2.74 13.56
CA PHE A 135 1.05 -3.04 14.96
C PHE A 135 2.54 -3.22 15.26
N GLY A 136 3.39 -2.47 14.56
CA GLY A 136 4.85 -2.53 14.68
C GLY A 136 5.52 -3.64 13.87
N GLU A 137 4.78 -4.43 13.08
CA GLU A 137 5.34 -5.54 12.29
C GLU A 137 5.15 -5.36 10.78
N PRO A 138 6.14 -5.77 9.96
CA PRO A 138 6.03 -5.76 8.51
C PRO A 138 5.27 -7.00 8.02
N LEU A 139 4.10 -6.79 7.43
CA LEU A 139 3.23 -7.87 6.96
C LEU A 139 3.41 -8.09 5.44
N ALA A 140 3.08 -7.09 4.62
CA ALA A 140 3.34 -7.13 3.18
C ALA A 140 4.61 -6.33 2.86
N ILE A 141 5.64 -6.99 2.31
CA ILE A 141 6.97 -6.40 2.10
C ILE A 141 7.37 -6.31 0.63
N SER A 142 8.36 -5.47 0.33
CA SER A 142 9.26 -5.71 -0.81
C SER A 142 10.31 -6.74 -0.39
N SER A 143 10.55 -7.76 -1.21
CA SER A 143 11.36 -8.93 -0.88
C SER A 143 12.78 -8.90 -1.44
N GLY A 144 13.67 -9.67 -0.82
CA GLY A 144 15.09 -9.76 -1.14
C GLY A 144 15.99 -8.88 -0.28
N TYR A 145 17.28 -8.86 -0.61
CA TYR A 145 18.35 -8.26 0.21
C TYR A 145 19.31 -7.40 -0.62
N TYR A 146 19.51 -6.15 -0.24
CA TYR A 146 20.47 -5.26 -0.90
C TYR A 146 21.85 -5.35 -0.23
N GLN A 147 22.65 -6.33 -0.67
CA GLN A 147 23.97 -6.59 -0.08
C GLN A 147 25.12 -5.94 -0.86
N LEU A 148 24.98 -5.85 -2.18
CA LEU A 148 25.97 -5.26 -3.08
C LEU A 148 25.29 -4.71 -4.32
N TYR A 149 25.59 -3.45 -4.64
CA TYR A 149 25.09 -2.80 -5.85
C TYR A 149 25.53 -3.57 -7.10
N GLY A 150 24.55 -3.86 -7.94
CA GLY A 150 24.76 -4.59 -9.21
C GLY A 150 25.06 -6.09 -9.05
N SER A 151 25.00 -6.66 -7.84
CA SER A 151 25.06 -8.12 -7.65
C SER A 151 23.95 -8.84 -8.42
N PRO A 152 24.10 -10.14 -8.74
CA PRO A 152 23.06 -10.92 -9.41
C PRO A 152 21.70 -10.83 -8.71
N HIS A 153 21.64 -11.01 -7.38
CA HIS A 153 20.40 -10.87 -6.61
C HIS A 153 19.80 -9.47 -6.72
N HIS A 154 20.64 -8.44 -6.64
CA HIS A 154 20.15 -7.07 -6.81
C HIS A 154 19.53 -6.88 -8.20
N ALA A 155 20.23 -7.29 -9.26
CA ALA A 155 19.81 -7.09 -10.64
C ALA A 155 18.63 -7.99 -11.08
N GLY A 156 18.58 -9.24 -10.62
CA GLY A 156 17.62 -10.26 -11.08
C GLY A 156 16.54 -10.64 -10.07
N TRP A 157 16.57 -10.09 -8.85
CA TRP A 157 15.50 -10.22 -7.86
C TRP A 157 15.00 -8.86 -7.38
N THR A 158 15.75 -8.17 -6.51
CA THR A 158 15.23 -7.01 -5.75
C THR A 158 14.73 -5.87 -6.62
N ARG A 159 15.30 -5.69 -7.82
CA ARG A 159 14.89 -4.65 -8.77
C ARG A 159 13.70 -5.03 -9.62
N GLU A 160 13.34 -6.31 -9.67
CA GLU A 160 12.28 -6.84 -10.54
C GLU A 160 10.91 -6.70 -9.90
N THR A 161 9.87 -6.53 -10.73
CA THR A 161 8.49 -6.43 -10.25
C THR A 161 8.04 -7.64 -9.42
N LYS A 162 8.56 -8.84 -9.72
CA LYS A 162 8.25 -10.08 -8.99
C LYS A 162 8.74 -10.09 -7.54
N ALA A 163 9.61 -9.14 -7.15
CA ALA A 163 10.06 -9.00 -5.77
C ALA A 163 9.16 -8.08 -4.94
N HIS A 164 8.14 -7.46 -5.55
CA HIS A 164 7.28 -6.48 -4.88
C HIS A 164 5.80 -6.91 -4.96
N CYS A 165 4.98 -6.45 -4.01
CA CYS A 165 3.54 -6.70 -4.00
C CYS A 165 2.83 -5.94 -5.14
N SER A 166 2.92 -6.47 -6.35
CA SER A 166 2.48 -5.89 -7.62
C SER A 166 2.02 -7.00 -8.58
N VAL A 167 1.99 -6.74 -9.89
CA VAL A 167 1.49 -7.68 -10.90
C VAL A 167 2.54 -7.93 -11.99
N THR A 168 2.75 -9.19 -12.37
CA THR A 168 3.47 -9.57 -13.60
C THR A 168 2.50 -10.05 -14.67
N VAL A 169 2.91 -9.95 -15.93
CA VAL A 169 2.10 -10.30 -17.11
C VAL A 169 2.90 -11.25 -17.98
N ASP A 170 2.38 -12.45 -18.22
CA ASP A 170 3.07 -13.56 -18.93
C ASP A 170 4.50 -13.78 -18.38
N GLY A 171 4.63 -13.80 -17.05
CA GLY A 171 5.92 -13.96 -16.35
C GLY A 171 6.88 -12.77 -16.49
N LYS A 172 6.45 -11.64 -17.06
CA LYS A 172 7.27 -10.43 -17.24
C LYS A 172 6.81 -9.28 -16.36
N GLY A 173 7.76 -8.67 -15.66
CA GLY A 173 7.57 -7.44 -14.89
C GLY A 173 7.69 -6.16 -15.73
N GLN A 174 7.71 -5.03 -15.05
CA GLN A 174 7.98 -3.70 -15.60
C GLN A 174 9.39 -3.62 -16.17
N GLU A 175 9.63 -2.68 -17.09
CA GLU A 175 10.99 -2.46 -17.60
C GLU A 175 11.92 -1.97 -16.48
N GLN A 176 13.12 -2.54 -16.43
CA GLN A 176 14.13 -2.20 -15.43
C GLN A 176 15.05 -1.11 -15.94
N ARG A 177 15.68 -0.37 -15.01
CA ARG A 177 16.69 0.67 -15.31
C ARG A 177 16.19 1.77 -16.26
N SER A 178 14.88 2.00 -16.27
CA SER A 178 14.22 2.87 -17.25
C SER A 178 13.54 4.05 -16.56
N ARG A 179 13.87 5.27 -16.99
CA ARG A 179 13.19 6.51 -16.53
C ARG A 179 11.81 6.66 -17.15
N THR A 180 11.62 6.08 -18.34
CA THR A 180 10.39 6.16 -19.13
C THR A 180 9.38 5.08 -18.75
N ALA A 181 9.82 3.98 -18.14
CA ALA A 181 8.98 2.98 -17.49
C ALA A 181 8.46 3.48 -16.13
N ASN A 182 7.81 4.63 -16.17
CA ASN A 182 7.32 5.35 -15.01
C ASN A 182 5.85 5.09 -14.74
N GLY A 183 5.41 5.57 -13.59
CA GLY A 183 4.01 5.65 -13.20
C GLY A 183 3.69 7.04 -12.66
N ARG A 184 2.52 7.18 -12.04
CA ARG A 184 2.09 8.39 -11.34
C ARG A 184 0.99 8.07 -10.34
N ILE A 185 0.84 8.93 -9.35
CA ILE A 185 -0.39 9.00 -8.56
C ILE A 185 -1.42 9.79 -9.38
N ALA A 186 -2.41 9.09 -9.92
CA ALA A 186 -3.46 9.66 -10.77
C ALA A 186 -4.55 10.38 -9.96
N ASP A 187 -4.74 9.99 -8.71
CA ASP A 187 -5.71 10.62 -7.81
C ASP A 187 -5.35 10.39 -6.34
N PHE A 188 -5.77 11.33 -5.49
CA PHE A 188 -5.61 11.26 -4.04
C PHE A 188 -6.67 12.09 -3.33
N ALA A 189 -7.25 11.54 -2.27
CA ALA A 189 -8.13 12.26 -1.35
C ALA A 189 -7.97 11.69 0.07
N ASP A 190 -7.92 12.56 1.07
CA ASP A 190 -7.81 12.17 2.47
C ASP A 190 -8.84 12.91 3.31
N THR A 191 -9.47 12.17 4.21
CA THR A 191 -10.41 12.64 5.22
C THR A 191 -10.10 11.94 6.54
N LYS A 192 -10.79 12.30 7.62
CA LYS A 192 -10.61 11.64 8.91
C LYS A 192 -10.81 10.12 8.83
N ASP A 193 -11.86 9.68 8.14
CA ASP A 193 -12.29 8.27 8.17
C ASP A 193 -11.90 7.49 6.90
N PHE A 194 -11.52 8.19 5.83
CA PHE A 194 -11.19 7.57 4.54
C PHE A 194 -9.94 8.17 3.92
N CYS A 195 -9.12 7.34 3.30
CA CYS A 195 -8.09 7.77 2.36
C CYS A 195 -8.25 7.01 1.06
N TYR A 196 -8.14 7.71 -0.06
CA TYR A 196 -8.22 7.15 -1.41
C TYR A 196 -6.99 7.56 -2.21
N ALA A 197 -6.42 6.61 -2.94
CA ALA A 197 -5.34 6.86 -3.88
C ALA A 197 -5.49 5.99 -5.13
N VAL A 198 -5.02 6.51 -6.27
CA VAL A 198 -4.95 5.75 -7.52
C VAL A 198 -3.54 5.81 -8.07
N GLY A 199 -2.91 4.65 -8.25
CA GLY A 199 -1.65 4.52 -8.97
C GLY A 199 -1.89 4.11 -10.42
N ASP A 200 -1.21 4.76 -11.36
CA ASP A 200 -1.20 4.41 -12.79
C ASP A 200 0.19 3.94 -13.19
N ALA A 201 0.32 2.63 -13.40
CA ALA A 201 1.58 1.97 -13.79
C ALA A 201 1.58 1.54 -15.26
N THR A 202 0.63 2.00 -16.07
CA THR A 202 0.43 1.54 -17.45
C THR A 202 1.72 1.63 -18.28
N LYS A 203 2.40 2.78 -18.21
CA LYS A 203 3.65 3.04 -18.96
C LYS A 203 4.82 2.15 -18.53
N ALA A 204 4.81 1.64 -17.30
CA ALA A 204 5.91 0.87 -16.75
C ALA A 204 6.12 -0.50 -17.43
N TYR A 205 5.11 -1.00 -18.15
CA TYR A 205 5.14 -2.31 -18.81
C TYR A 205 5.60 -2.28 -20.27
N GLY A 206 6.06 -1.12 -20.77
CA GLY A 206 6.64 -1.03 -22.11
C GLY A 206 5.65 -1.37 -23.22
N GLY A 207 4.38 -1.00 -23.05
CA GLY A 207 3.31 -1.27 -24.02
C GLY A 207 2.67 -2.66 -23.93
N ARG A 208 3.14 -3.56 -23.04
CA ARG A 208 2.47 -4.85 -22.79
C ARG A 208 1.09 -4.70 -22.13
N LEU A 209 0.90 -3.62 -21.39
CA LEU A 209 -0.39 -3.24 -20.82
C LEU A 209 -0.91 -1.96 -21.49
N GLU A 210 -2.18 -1.99 -21.85
CA GLU A 210 -2.98 -0.84 -22.28
C GLU A 210 -3.50 -0.06 -21.07
N LYS A 211 -3.61 -0.72 -19.90
CA LYS A 211 -4.05 -0.12 -18.64
C LYS A 211 -3.53 -0.91 -17.45
N PHE A 212 -3.06 -0.19 -16.43
CA PHE A 212 -2.94 -0.70 -15.07
C PHE A 212 -3.20 0.42 -14.07
N LEU A 213 -4.44 0.49 -13.60
CA LEU A 213 -4.84 1.34 -12.48
C LEU A 213 -5.00 0.48 -11.23
N ARG A 214 -4.37 0.90 -10.13
CA ARG A 214 -4.57 0.35 -8.80
C ARG A 214 -5.23 1.40 -7.94
N HIS A 215 -6.50 1.17 -7.63
CA HIS A 215 -7.28 1.97 -6.70
C HIS A 215 -7.10 1.41 -5.29
N VAL A 216 -6.84 2.27 -4.32
CA VAL A 216 -6.69 1.90 -2.91
C VAL A 216 -7.61 2.77 -2.08
N VAL A 217 -8.53 2.15 -1.34
CA VAL A 217 -9.32 2.83 -0.31
C VAL A 217 -8.93 2.27 1.03
N PHE A 218 -8.54 3.15 1.96
CA PHE A 218 -8.40 2.83 3.37
C PHE A 218 -9.63 3.32 4.11
N VAL A 219 -10.39 2.40 4.70
CA VAL A 219 -11.48 2.72 5.63
C VAL A 219 -10.88 2.64 7.03
N ARG A 220 -10.61 3.79 7.64
CA ARG A 220 -9.86 3.85 8.90
C ARG A 220 -10.68 3.36 10.08
N PRO A 221 -10.04 2.70 11.07
CA PRO A 221 -8.69 2.12 11.02
C PRO A 221 -8.69 0.68 10.45
N ASP A 222 -9.82 0.21 9.93
CA ASP A 222 -10.20 -1.20 9.92
C ASP A 222 -9.56 -2.00 8.79
N TYR A 223 -9.68 -1.54 7.54
CA TYR A 223 -9.30 -2.35 6.38
C TYR A 223 -9.03 -1.50 5.12
N PHE A 224 -8.32 -2.11 4.17
CA PHE A 224 -8.13 -1.57 2.82
C PHE A 224 -8.87 -2.40 1.80
N VAL A 225 -9.31 -1.74 0.73
CA VAL A 225 -9.79 -2.40 -0.47
C VAL A 225 -8.96 -1.92 -1.65
N LEU A 226 -8.36 -2.87 -2.35
CA LEU A 226 -7.68 -2.65 -3.60
C LEU A 226 -8.63 -3.03 -4.74
N PHE A 227 -8.74 -2.17 -5.73
CA PHE A 227 -9.37 -2.48 -7.00
C PHE A 227 -8.35 -2.30 -8.13
N ASP A 228 -7.91 -3.42 -8.67
CA ASP A 228 -6.95 -3.51 -9.76
C ASP A 228 -7.69 -3.63 -11.09
N ASP A 229 -7.52 -2.64 -11.97
CA ASP A 229 -8.12 -2.58 -13.30
C ASP A 229 -7.02 -2.65 -14.37
N LEU A 230 -6.74 -3.86 -14.85
CA LEU A 230 -5.69 -4.17 -15.80
C LEU A 230 -6.26 -4.53 -17.17
N ARG A 231 -5.55 -4.13 -18.22
CA ARG A 231 -5.85 -4.52 -19.59
C ARG A 231 -4.56 -4.74 -20.40
N SER A 232 -4.45 -5.89 -21.04
CA SER A 232 -3.43 -6.24 -22.03
C SER A 232 -4.01 -6.23 -23.45
N ALA A 233 -3.12 -6.07 -24.44
CA ALA A 233 -3.52 -6.07 -25.85
C ALA A 233 -4.01 -7.45 -26.33
N ILE A 234 -3.47 -8.52 -25.75
CA ILE A 234 -3.76 -9.93 -26.06
C ILE A 234 -4.20 -10.68 -24.80
N ASP A 235 -4.73 -11.89 -24.97
CA ASP A 235 -4.98 -12.78 -23.82
C ASP A 235 -3.66 -13.13 -23.12
N SER A 236 -3.54 -12.69 -21.87
CA SER A 236 -2.32 -12.81 -21.08
C SER A 236 -2.61 -13.47 -19.74
N GLU A 237 -1.57 -14.08 -19.17
CA GLU A 237 -1.58 -14.53 -17.78
C GLU A 237 -1.19 -13.36 -16.87
N PHE A 238 -1.98 -13.09 -15.83
CA PHE A 238 -1.67 -12.07 -14.82
C PHE A 238 -1.35 -12.76 -13.51
N GLN A 239 -0.22 -12.45 -12.88
CA GLN A 239 0.12 -12.97 -11.56
C GLN A 239 0.17 -11.83 -10.56
N TRP A 240 -0.66 -11.89 -9.52
CA TRP A 240 -0.66 -10.94 -8.42
C TRP A 240 0.27 -11.44 -7.31
N TRP A 241 1.27 -10.65 -6.95
CA TRP A 241 2.34 -11.03 -6.03
C TRP A 241 2.11 -10.48 -4.62
N LEU A 242 2.46 -11.29 -3.62
CA LEU A 242 2.50 -10.92 -2.21
C LEU A 242 3.74 -11.51 -1.56
N HIS A 243 4.39 -10.74 -0.68
CA HIS A 243 5.58 -11.21 0.01
C HIS A 243 5.49 -10.99 1.50
N ALA A 244 6.04 -11.94 2.24
CA ALA A 244 6.12 -11.94 3.69
C ALA A 244 7.48 -12.48 4.15
N LYS A 245 7.85 -12.20 5.41
CA LYS A 245 9.05 -12.78 6.01
C LYS A 245 8.90 -14.28 6.34
N ARG A 246 7.66 -14.74 6.55
CA ARG A 246 7.34 -16.09 6.99
C ARG A 246 6.32 -16.73 6.06
N GLU A 247 6.20 -18.05 6.17
CA GLU A 247 5.23 -18.84 5.42
C GLU A 247 3.82 -18.30 5.62
N MET A 248 3.09 -18.18 4.52
CA MET A 248 1.73 -17.69 4.53
C MET A 248 0.76 -18.88 4.61
N LYS A 249 -0.31 -18.71 5.39
CA LYS A 249 -1.39 -19.69 5.44
C LYS A 249 -2.32 -19.46 4.25
N LEU A 250 -2.38 -20.43 3.33
CA LEU A 250 -3.24 -20.37 2.15
C LEU A 250 -4.59 -21.04 2.42
N ASP A 251 -5.66 -20.40 1.97
CA ASP A 251 -7.00 -20.95 1.86
C ASP A 251 -7.48 -20.70 0.42
N GLU A 252 -7.02 -21.55 -0.50
CA GLU A 252 -7.35 -21.44 -1.93
C GLU A 252 -8.85 -21.59 -2.21
N PRO A 253 -9.60 -22.52 -1.60
CA PRO A 253 -11.06 -22.57 -1.75
C PRO A 253 -11.76 -21.31 -1.27
N GLY A 254 -11.33 -20.73 -0.14
CA GLY A 254 -11.84 -19.46 0.38
C GLY A 254 -11.27 -18.22 -0.31
N GLN A 255 -10.38 -18.39 -1.30
CA GLN A 255 -9.66 -17.33 -2.00
C GLN A 255 -9.01 -16.33 -1.02
N ALA A 256 -8.34 -16.85 0.01
CA ALA A 256 -7.72 -16.06 1.06
C ALA A 256 -6.29 -16.51 1.39
N VAL A 257 -5.46 -15.56 1.83
CA VAL A 257 -4.13 -15.81 2.37
C VAL A 257 -3.92 -15.00 3.64
N THR A 258 -3.30 -15.60 4.65
CA THR A 258 -2.99 -14.94 5.93
C THR A 258 -1.48 -14.84 6.13
N ILE A 259 -1.00 -13.62 6.35
CA ILE A 259 0.37 -13.35 6.78
C ILE A 259 0.42 -13.25 8.30
N SER A 260 1.47 -13.78 8.93
CA SER A 260 1.72 -13.69 10.37
C SER A 260 3.14 -13.22 10.67
N GLU A 261 3.29 -12.18 11.49
CA GLU A 261 4.57 -11.75 12.06
C GLU A 261 4.34 -11.22 13.48
N GLY A 262 5.06 -11.74 14.47
CA GLY A 262 4.81 -11.42 15.88
C GLY A 262 3.33 -11.59 16.27
N ASP A 263 2.75 -10.55 16.88
CA ASP A 263 1.32 -10.48 17.22
C ASP A 263 0.44 -9.91 16.09
N ALA A 264 1.03 -9.50 14.98
CA ALA A 264 0.32 -8.90 13.86
C ALA A 264 -0.04 -9.94 12.80
N ARG A 265 -1.21 -9.78 12.20
CA ARG A 265 -1.72 -10.63 11.13
C ARG A 265 -2.28 -9.76 10.01
N LEU A 266 -2.22 -10.27 8.78
CA LEU A 266 -2.92 -9.67 7.63
C LEU A 266 -3.75 -10.73 6.94
N LEU A 267 -5.08 -10.58 6.95
CA LEU A 267 -5.95 -11.32 6.05
C LEU A 267 -5.98 -10.60 4.70
N VAL A 268 -5.67 -11.34 3.64
CA VAL A 268 -5.85 -10.93 2.24
C VAL A 268 -6.93 -11.81 1.64
N ARG A 269 -8.01 -11.22 1.13
CA ARG A 269 -9.09 -11.97 0.47
C ARG A 269 -9.34 -11.43 -0.92
N PHE A 270 -9.39 -12.34 -1.90
CA PHE A 270 -9.60 -12.01 -3.29
C PHE A 270 -11.07 -12.19 -3.67
N LEU A 271 -11.63 -11.21 -4.36
CA LEU A 271 -12.93 -11.28 -5.00
C LEU A 271 -12.73 -11.06 -6.49
N SER A 272 -12.05 -12.04 -7.09
CA SER A 272 -11.89 -12.10 -8.54
C SER A 272 -13.11 -12.78 -9.15
N PRO A 273 -13.64 -12.28 -10.28
CA PRO A 273 -14.74 -12.95 -11.00
C PRO A 273 -14.31 -14.31 -11.57
N THR A 274 -13.01 -14.54 -11.71
CA THR A 274 -12.42 -15.81 -12.12
C THR A 274 -11.68 -16.40 -10.92
N PRO A 275 -11.88 -17.69 -10.58
CA PRO A 275 -11.09 -18.34 -9.53
C PRO A 275 -9.59 -18.13 -9.77
N LEU A 276 -8.85 -17.84 -8.70
CA LEU A 276 -7.40 -17.68 -8.74
C LEU A 276 -6.75 -18.98 -8.24
N LYS A 277 -5.78 -19.46 -9.00
CA LYS A 277 -4.86 -20.50 -8.58
C LYS A 277 -3.79 -19.90 -7.68
N PHE A 278 -3.53 -20.52 -6.55
CA PHE A 278 -2.52 -20.07 -5.59
C PHE A 278 -1.22 -20.87 -5.74
N ALA A 279 -0.10 -20.19 -5.51
CA ALA A 279 1.20 -20.82 -5.32
C ALA A 279 2.01 -20.00 -4.32
N GLN A 280 2.90 -20.66 -3.57
CA GLN A 280 3.92 -19.97 -2.79
C GLN A 280 5.25 -20.72 -2.81
N THR A 281 6.34 -19.99 -2.60
CA THR A 281 7.68 -20.52 -2.42
C THR A 281 8.49 -19.63 -1.49
N ASP A 282 9.47 -20.21 -0.81
CA ASP A 282 10.46 -19.49 -0.01
C ASP A 282 11.77 -19.20 -0.79
N LYS A 283 11.83 -19.62 -2.05
CA LYS A 283 13.04 -19.52 -2.88
C LYS A 283 13.08 -18.23 -3.66
N PHE A 284 14.23 -17.56 -3.59
CA PHE A 284 14.63 -16.60 -4.60
C PHE A 284 15.12 -17.34 -5.85
N ASP A 285 14.64 -16.97 -7.05
CA ASP A 285 15.15 -17.56 -8.30
C ASP A 285 16.58 -17.10 -8.62
N VAL A 286 16.99 -15.96 -8.07
CA VAL A 286 18.37 -15.52 -7.95
C VAL A 286 18.72 -15.42 -6.46
N PRO A 287 19.55 -16.31 -5.88
CA PRO A 287 19.84 -16.30 -4.45
C PRO A 287 20.59 -15.04 -4.01
N ALA A 288 20.46 -14.68 -2.73
CA ALA A 288 21.20 -13.56 -2.14
C ALA A 288 22.73 -13.77 -2.27
N PHE A 289 23.47 -12.67 -2.39
CA PHE A 289 24.92 -12.70 -2.60
C PHE A 289 25.69 -13.24 -1.39
N LYS A 290 25.20 -12.94 -0.18
CA LYS A 290 25.60 -13.51 1.10
C LYS A 290 24.41 -14.23 1.71
N GLU A 291 24.68 -15.20 2.58
CA GLU A 291 23.64 -15.92 3.32
C GLU A 291 22.71 -14.94 4.04
N ALA A 292 21.41 -15.14 3.81
CA ALA A 292 20.33 -14.39 4.40
C ALA A 292 19.12 -15.32 4.54
N PRO A 293 18.23 -15.10 5.52
CA PRO A 293 17.02 -15.89 5.65
C PRO A 293 16.18 -15.88 4.38
N ASN A 294 15.55 -17.00 4.04
CA ASN A 294 14.54 -17.01 3.00
C ASN A 294 13.34 -16.14 3.38
N GLN A 295 12.64 -15.65 2.37
CA GLN A 295 11.38 -14.92 2.49
C GLN A 295 10.35 -15.62 1.63
N TRP A 296 9.06 -15.41 1.91
CA TRP A 296 7.99 -16.14 1.23
C TRP A 296 7.33 -15.30 0.16
N HIS A 297 7.01 -15.93 -0.95
CA HIS A 297 6.55 -15.30 -2.17
C HIS A 297 5.32 -16.04 -2.67
N PHE A 298 4.18 -15.37 -2.61
CA PHE A 298 2.89 -15.88 -3.04
C PHE A 298 2.48 -15.27 -4.37
N THR A 299 1.83 -16.07 -5.20
CA THR A 299 1.16 -15.61 -6.41
C THR A 299 -0.29 -16.09 -6.44
N ALA A 300 -1.20 -15.19 -6.80
CA ALA A 300 -2.55 -15.53 -7.24
C ALA A 300 -2.69 -15.27 -8.74
N THR A 301 -3.07 -16.31 -9.50
CA THR A 301 -3.14 -16.28 -10.96
C THR A 301 -4.54 -16.70 -11.42
N PRO A 302 -5.25 -15.91 -12.26
CA PRO A 302 -6.51 -16.37 -12.86
C PRO A 302 -6.33 -17.70 -13.57
N THR A 303 -7.32 -18.61 -13.43
CA THR A 303 -7.25 -19.96 -14.02
C THR A 303 -7.28 -19.99 -15.55
N SER A 304 -7.57 -18.86 -16.20
CA SER A 304 -7.50 -18.69 -17.65
C SER A 304 -6.86 -17.37 -18.04
N LYS A 305 -6.16 -17.37 -19.18
CA LYS A 305 -5.67 -16.15 -19.80
C LYS A 305 -6.84 -15.29 -20.27
N ARG A 306 -6.65 -13.98 -20.24
CA ARG A 306 -7.66 -12.98 -20.60
C ARG A 306 -7.02 -11.65 -20.92
N ARG A 307 -7.76 -10.75 -21.58
CA ARG A 307 -7.30 -9.38 -21.84
C ARG A 307 -7.50 -8.42 -20.68
N GLU A 308 -8.59 -8.56 -19.94
CA GLU A 308 -8.95 -7.63 -18.86
C GLU A 308 -9.00 -8.38 -17.53
N VAL A 309 -8.37 -7.82 -16.49
CA VAL A 309 -8.50 -8.29 -15.11
C VAL A 309 -9.02 -7.13 -14.26
N ARG A 310 -10.17 -7.38 -13.64
CA ARG A 310 -10.74 -6.55 -12.58
C ARG A 310 -10.74 -7.38 -11.32
N CYS A 311 -9.76 -7.16 -10.46
CA CYS A 311 -9.61 -7.92 -9.22
C CYS A 311 -9.82 -6.99 -8.04
N LEU A 312 -10.68 -7.41 -7.13
CA LEU A 312 -10.79 -6.77 -5.82
C LEU A 312 -10.02 -7.58 -4.79
N THR A 313 -9.29 -6.88 -3.94
CA THR A 313 -8.57 -7.48 -2.82
C THR A 313 -8.88 -6.72 -1.54
N LEU A 314 -9.44 -7.42 -0.55
CA LEU A 314 -9.56 -6.93 0.83
C LEU A 314 -8.25 -7.20 1.56
N LEU A 315 -7.72 -6.17 2.24
CA LEU A 315 -6.59 -6.28 3.16
C LEU A 315 -7.06 -5.87 4.56
N ALA A 316 -7.15 -6.83 5.49
CA ALA A 316 -7.61 -6.60 6.85
C ALA A 316 -6.50 -6.96 7.86
N PRO A 317 -5.74 -5.98 8.38
CA PRO A 317 -4.78 -6.21 9.45
C PRO A 317 -5.51 -6.44 10.78
N TYR A 318 -5.03 -7.39 11.58
CA TYR A 318 -5.58 -7.70 12.91
C TYR A 318 -4.49 -8.24 13.84
N ARG A 319 -4.81 -8.37 15.13
CA ARG A 319 -3.91 -8.99 16.12
C ARG A 319 -4.26 -10.46 16.33
N THR A 320 -3.30 -11.27 16.76
CA THR A 320 -3.56 -12.63 17.25
C THR A 320 -4.75 -12.63 18.23
N GLY A 321 -5.73 -13.51 18.03
CA GLY A 321 -6.95 -13.57 18.83
C GLY A 321 -8.10 -12.68 18.33
N GLY A 322 -7.85 -11.82 17.33
CA GLY A 322 -8.85 -10.95 16.70
C GLY A 322 -9.59 -11.58 15.52
N GLU A 323 -9.47 -12.89 15.29
CA GLU A 323 -10.04 -13.58 14.12
C GLU A 323 -11.56 -13.45 14.05
N ALA A 324 -12.25 -13.38 15.19
CA ALA A 324 -13.70 -13.25 15.28
C ALA A 324 -14.21 -11.87 14.80
N GLU A 325 -13.34 -10.87 14.75
CA GLU A 325 -13.67 -9.50 14.33
C GLU A 325 -13.32 -9.23 12.86
N LEU A 326 -12.78 -10.23 12.15
CA LEU A 326 -12.39 -10.08 10.77
C LEU A 326 -13.58 -9.75 9.86
N PRO A 327 -13.44 -8.74 8.98
CA PRO A 327 -14.50 -8.44 8.04
C PRO A 327 -14.71 -9.58 7.04
N THR A 328 -15.97 -9.78 6.68
CA THR A 328 -16.36 -10.54 5.50
C THR A 328 -16.61 -9.59 4.34
N VAL A 329 -16.41 -10.07 3.12
CA VAL A 329 -16.62 -9.26 1.93
C VAL A 329 -17.34 -10.08 0.87
N LYS A 330 -18.27 -9.43 0.16
CA LYS A 330 -19.09 -10.02 -0.89
C LYS A 330 -19.15 -9.06 -2.09
N ALA A 331 -18.97 -9.59 -3.29
CA ALA A 331 -19.21 -8.83 -4.52
C ALA A 331 -20.72 -8.65 -4.75
N LEU A 332 -21.11 -7.47 -5.20
CA LEU A 332 -22.48 -7.14 -5.54
C LEU A 332 -22.59 -6.96 -7.05
N ASP A 333 -23.78 -7.28 -7.59
CA ASP A 333 -24.09 -6.96 -8.97
C ASP A 333 -24.08 -5.45 -9.15
N ALA A 334 -23.27 -5.00 -10.10
CA ALA A 334 -23.12 -3.58 -10.42
C ALA A 334 -23.12 -3.37 -11.93
N SER A 335 -23.83 -2.33 -12.37
CA SER A 335 -23.72 -1.82 -13.74
C SER A 335 -22.74 -0.66 -13.80
N SER A 336 -21.96 -0.61 -14.89
CA SER A 336 -21.00 0.48 -15.17
C SER A 336 -19.92 0.66 -14.10
N GLY A 337 -19.60 -0.41 -13.36
CA GLY A 337 -18.72 -0.34 -12.21
C GLY A 337 -18.47 -1.67 -11.52
N ALA A 338 -17.94 -1.59 -10.31
CA ALA A 338 -17.75 -2.70 -9.40
C ALA A 338 -18.20 -2.27 -8.00
N ALA A 339 -18.93 -3.12 -7.28
CA ALA A 339 -19.46 -2.80 -5.96
C ALA A 339 -19.33 -3.99 -5.02
N PHE A 340 -19.08 -3.71 -3.74
CA PHE A 340 -18.76 -4.71 -2.74
C PHE A 340 -19.36 -4.31 -1.40
N GLU A 341 -19.91 -5.30 -0.71
CA GLU A 341 -20.29 -5.16 0.68
C GLU A 341 -19.18 -5.72 1.57
N VAL A 342 -18.75 -4.94 2.55
CA VAL A 342 -17.86 -5.36 3.63
C VAL A 342 -18.65 -5.34 4.93
N ARG A 343 -18.69 -6.46 5.65
CA ARG A 343 -19.37 -6.58 6.95
C ARG A 343 -18.37 -6.86 8.04
N GLY A 344 -18.44 -6.11 9.13
CA GLY A 344 -17.60 -6.31 10.32
C GLY A 344 -18.36 -5.93 11.60
N PRO A 345 -17.69 -5.93 12.76
CA PRO A 345 -18.31 -5.53 14.03
C PRO A 345 -18.92 -4.12 14.02
N TRP A 346 -18.42 -3.24 13.14
CA TRP A 346 -18.94 -1.88 12.97
C TRP A 346 -20.27 -1.79 12.19
N GLY A 347 -20.68 -2.86 11.52
CA GLY A 347 -21.86 -2.91 10.65
C GLY A 347 -21.50 -3.24 9.20
N HIS A 348 -22.03 -2.45 8.27
CA HIS A 348 -22.01 -2.72 6.83
C HIS A 348 -21.46 -1.54 6.06
N ASP A 349 -20.47 -1.79 5.22
CA ASP A 349 -19.88 -0.80 4.34
C ASP A 349 -20.11 -1.22 2.88
N LEU A 350 -20.72 -0.34 2.07
CA LEU A 350 -20.70 -0.46 0.61
C LEU A 350 -19.47 0.28 0.10
N VAL A 351 -18.66 -0.37 -0.73
CA VAL A 351 -17.57 0.26 -1.48
C VAL A 351 -17.80 0.01 -2.97
N ALA A 352 -17.87 1.08 -3.77
CA ALA A 352 -18.19 0.94 -5.18
C ALA A 352 -17.44 1.95 -6.07
N TRP A 353 -16.92 1.46 -7.19
CA TRP A 353 -16.22 2.25 -8.20
C TRP A 353 -17.00 2.28 -9.51
N ARG A 354 -17.07 3.46 -10.12
CA ARG A 354 -17.56 3.64 -11.48
C ARG A 354 -16.40 3.44 -12.46
N THR A 355 -16.55 2.51 -13.39
CA THR A 355 -15.51 2.14 -14.37
C THR A 355 -15.90 2.50 -15.81
N GLY A 356 -17.14 2.93 -16.03
CA GLY A 356 -17.67 3.38 -17.32
C GLY A 356 -18.10 4.85 -17.32
N ALA A 357 -18.61 5.30 -18.47
CA ALA A 357 -19.15 6.65 -18.63
C ALA A 357 -20.53 6.83 -17.97
N GLU A 358 -21.34 5.77 -18.00
CA GLU A 358 -22.67 5.73 -17.40
C GLU A 358 -22.60 5.77 -15.87
N LYS A 359 -23.71 6.17 -15.22
CA LYS A 359 -23.82 6.13 -13.76
C LYS A 359 -23.62 4.70 -13.24
N LEU A 360 -22.91 4.60 -12.12
CA LEU A 360 -22.78 3.38 -11.35
C LEU A 360 -24.13 3.04 -10.72
N LYS A 361 -24.58 1.79 -10.86
CA LYS A 361 -25.70 1.27 -10.07
C LYS A 361 -25.34 -0.04 -9.38
N ALA A 362 -25.66 -0.17 -8.11
CA ALA A 362 -25.45 -1.38 -7.32
C ALA A 362 -26.49 -1.47 -6.19
N GLY A 363 -27.44 -2.39 -6.29
CA GLY A 363 -28.62 -2.40 -5.40
C GLY A 363 -29.38 -1.08 -5.48
N GLU A 364 -29.60 -0.42 -4.34
CA GLU A 364 -30.24 0.90 -4.23
C GLU A 364 -29.27 2.09 -4.43
N LEU A 365 -27.98 1.83 -4.70
CA LEU A 365 -27.03 2.89 -5.06
C LEU A 365 -27.20 3.26 -6.54
N GLU A 366 -27.36 4.55 -6.82
CA GLU A 366 -27.11 5.16 -8.12
C GLU A 366 -26.20 6.39 -7.93
N ALA A 367 -25.07 6.44 -8.61
CA ALA A 367 -24.13 7.56 -8.48
C ALA A 367 -23.38 7.88 -9.78
N ASP A 368 -23.08 9.16 -9.99
CA ASP A 368 -22.12 9.62 -11.01
C ASP A 368 -20.69 9.74 -10.46
N ALA A 369 -20.50 9.42 -9.18
CA ALA A 369 -19.19 9.48 -8.54
C ALA A 369 -18.24 8.40 -9.06
N GLN A 370 -16.95 8.70 -9.06
CA GLN A 370 -15.93 7.71 -9.40
C GLN A 370 -15.80 6.63 -8.31
N LEU A 371 -15.91 7.05 -7.04
CA LEU A 371 -15.89 6.17 -5.88
C LEU A 371 -16.97 6.61 -4.90
N VAL A 372 -17.69 5.62 -4.37
CA VAL A 372 -18.64 5.77 -3.27
C VAL A 372 -18.26 4.76 -2.17
N VAL A 373 -18.14 5.25 -0.94
CA VAL A 373 -18.12 4.43 0.27
C VAL A 373 -19.28 4.85 1.14
N ILE A 374 -20.13 3.92 1.57
CA ILE A 374 -21.26 4.19 2.48
C ILE A 374 -21.12 3.27 3.68
N ARG A 375 -20.99 3.84 4.88
CA ARG A 375 -20.91 3.09 6.13
C ARG A 375 -22.23 3.15 6.89
N ARG A 376 -22.71 1.99 7.35
CA ARG A 376 -23.94 1.84 8.14
C ARG A 376 -23.69 1.04 9.40
N SER A 377 -24.41 1.36 10.47
CA SER A 377 -24.43 0.52 11.68
C SER A 377 -25.07 -0.84 11.41
N PRO A 378 -24.96 -1.81 12.35
CA PRO A 378 -25.63 -3.10 12.26
C PRO A 378 -27.16 -3.01 12.10
N ASN A 379 -27.78 -1.91 12.53
CA ASN A 379 -29.22 -1.65 12.34
C ASN A 379 -29.56 -0.88 11.05
N GLY A 380 -28.61 -0.73 10.12
CA GLY A 380 -28.82 -0.10 8.80
C GLY A 380 -28.75 1.43 8.76
N ARG A 381 -28.58 2.12 9.90
CA ARG A 381 -28.50 3.60 9.93
C ARG A 381 -27.20 4.08 9.28
N LEU A 382 -27.29 5.07 8.39
CA LEU A 382 -26.13 5.76 7.82
C LEU A 382 -25.27 6.35 8.95
N ARG A 383 -23.99 6.00 8.96
CA ARG A 383 -22.98 6.55 9.87
C ARG A 383 -22.09 7.56 9.16
N ASN A 384 -21.63 7.23 7.97
CA ASN A 384 -20.72 8.06 7.20
C ASN A 384 -20.81 7.72 5.70
N ALA A 385 -20.41 8.65 4.85
CA ALA A 385 -20.26 8.40 3.42
C ALA A 385 -19.07 9.19 2.86
N PHE A 386 -18.40 8.59 1.89
CA PHE A 386 -17.35 9.21 1.11
C PHE A 386 -17.71 9.13 -0.36
N VAL A 387 -17.90 10.28 -0.99
CA VAL A 387 -18.25 10.40 -2.40
C VAL A 387 -17.15 11.18 -3.07
N HIS A 388 -16.49 10.57 -4.05
CA HIS A 388 -15.32 11.17 -4.69
C HIS A 388 -15.55 11.34 -6.19
N ARG A 389 -15.29 12.56 -6.68
CA ARG A 389 -15.48 12.98 -8.09
C ARG A 389 -16.87 12.60 -8.64
N GLY A 390 -17.91 13.06 -7.96
CA GLY A 390 -19.30 12.98 -8.39
C GLY A 390 -20.09 14.20 -7.94
N THR A 391 -21.26 14.40 -8.51
CA THR A 391 -22.18 15.49 -8.17
C THR A 391 -23.50 15.00 -7.60
N ALA A 392 -23.85 13.73 -7.82
CA ALA A 392 -25.10 13.15 -7.37
C ALA A 392 -24.93 11.69 -6.93
N MET A 393 -25.54 11.37 -5.79
CA MET A 393 -25.68 10.01 -5.29
C MET A 393 -27.08 9.84 -4.69
N VAL A 394 -27.74 8.75 -5.06
CA VAL A 394 -28.92 8.23 -4.39
C VAL A 394 -28.53 6.89 -3.78
N ALA A 395 -28.81 6.72 -2.50
CA ALA A 395 -28.65 5.44 -1.81
C ALA A 395 -29.87 5.25 -0.92
N GLY A 396 -30.63 4.18 -1.13
CA GLY A 396 -31.82 3.91 -0.33
C GLY A 396 -31.50 3.43 1.10
N GLN A 397 -32.50 2.96 1.85
CA GLN A 397 -32.34 2.65 3.27
C GLN A 397 -31.85 1.21 3.55
N ALA A 398 -31.95 0.29 2.59
CA ALA A 398 -31.60 -1.13 2.75
C ALA A 398 -30.75 -1.64 1.58
N PHE A 399 -29.83 -2.57 1.83
CA PHE A 399 -29.26 -3.39 0.76
C PHE A 399 -30.03 -4.72 0.69
N PRO A 400 -30.17 -5.33 -0.51
CA PRO A 400 -30.90 -6.59 -0.69
C PRO A 400 -30.31 -7.76 0.10
#